data_AF-G9ET72-F1
#
_entry.id   AF-G9ET72-F1
#
_cell.length_a   1.000
_cell.length_b   1.000
_cell.length_c   1.000
_cell.angle_alpha   90.00
_cell.angle_beta   90.00
_cell.angle_gamma   90.00
#
_symmetry.space_group_name_H-M   'P 1'
#
loop_
_entity.id
_entity.type
_entity.pdbx_description
1 polymer ?
#
loop_
_entity_poly.entity_id
_entity_poly.type
_entity_poly.pdbx_seq_one_letter_code
_entity_poly.pdbx_strand_id
1 'polypeptide(L)'
;MVTQEILGTTQQERDTSKEELKKEKEQNAQLHVQIQQLELNKTAIDDELQLLQKKLTAAEQQNTFLQEQLQQMQRDKELTATEEIKSLQSQLLTAQVENQKLQAQITRDKENTEKTTLLLQEQLQQKQVDATQIQKQLNNKEEAIASMQELLKSWQSPEEQQALIKIAQLQEKTNAYHAHLNTQKSKKDLLDEKKTAVSMLKNILDKTDELPSQRLKRFQEQLGATAEKLKEHRDPVWQRFFRDCFRIVGLLVSGVAFARMLTGQSSQFFRPSDGENYVESTKSEPKPPSR
;
A
#
# COMPACT_ATOMS: atom_id res chain seq x y z
N MET A 1 63.34 155.81 78.52
CA MET A 1 64.40 156.37 77.66
C MET A 1 64.82 155.24 76.71
N VAL A 2 64.71 155.44 75.38
CA VAL A 2 65.82 155.76 74.45
C VAL A 2 66.56 154.48 74.02
N THR A 3 66.76 154.11 72.74
CA THR A 3 66.21 154.51 71.40
C THR A 3 66.79 153.53 70.36
N GLN A 4 66.11 153.29 69.22
CA GLN A 4 66.69 152.99 67.87
C GLN A 4 67.65 151.77 67.71
N GLU A 5 67.81 151.11 66.56
CA GLU A 5 67.00 151.05 65.32
C GLU A 5 66.95 149.56 64.83
N ILE A 6 67.23 149.06 63.61
CA ILE A 6 67.62 149.55 62.27
C ILE A 6 66.89 148.65 61.24
N LEU A 7 66.53 149.17 60.05
CA LEU A 7 66.04 148.34 58.93
C LEU A 7 67.16 148.02 57.93
N GLY A 8 67.18 146.77 57.41
CA GLY A 8 67.52 146.52 56.00
C GLY A 8 68.51 145.42 55.64
N THR A 9 67.99 144.29 55.14
CA THR A 9 68.61 143.35 54.18
C THR A 9 67.50 142.51 53.52
N THR A 10 66.61 143.07 52.68
CA THR A 10 66.70 143.23 51.21
C THR A 10 66.96 141.95 50.39
N GLN A 11 66.08 141.76 49.39
CA GLN A 11 66.14 140.85 48.23
C GLN A 11 66.35 139.34 48.42
N GLN A 12 67.46 138.87 49.00
CA GLN A 12 67.99 137.55 48.65
C GLN A 12 67.07 136.37 49.02
N GLU A 13 66.41 136.41 50.18
CA GLU A 13 65.43 135.40 50.61
C GLU A 13 64.15 135.39 49.75
N ARG A 14 63.79 136.53 49.12
CA ARG A 14 62.61 136.60 48.25
C ARG A 14 62.84 135.96 46.89
N ASP A 15 64.08 135.84 46.44
CA ASP A 15 64.39 135.20 45.18
C ASP A 15 64.66 133.70 45.36
N THR A 16 65.25 133.26 46.48
CA THR A 16 65.25 131.82 46.84
C THR A 16 63.84 131.31 47.09
N SER A 17 63.01 132.03 47.87
CA SER A 17 61.62 131.64 48.13
C SER A 17 60.76 131.65 46.85
N LYS A 18 61.06 132.50 45.85
CA LYS A 18 60.43 132.40 44.51
C LYS A 18 60.89 131.17 43.74
N GLU A 19 62.17 130.83 43.76
CA GLU A 19 62.69 129.66 43.04
C GLU A 19 62.18 128.35 43.68
N GLU A 20 62.02 128.33 45.00
CA GLU A 20 61.34 127.26 45.75
C GLU A 20 59.84 127.22 45.43
N LEU A 21 59.11 128.33 45.51
CA LEU A 21 57.68 128.39 45.14
C LEU A 21 57.45 128.04 43.66
N LYS A 22 58.42 128.31 42.78
CA LYS A 22 58.39 127.92 41.38
C LYS A 22 58.63 126.42 41.21
N LYS A 23 59.65 125.85 41.86
CA LYS A 23 59.86 124.38 41.93
C LYS A 23 58.63 123.67 42.51
N GLU A 24 58.06 124.18 43.58
CA GLU A 24 56.88 123.61 44.25
C GLU A 24 55.63 123.72 43.38
N LYS A 25 55.52 124.75 42.53
CA LYS A 25 54.48 124.85 41.49
C LYS A 25 54.72 123.93 40.30
N GLU A 26 55.95 123.78 39.82
CA GLU A 26 56.31 122.83 38.77
C GLU A 26 56.13 121.38 39.26
N GLN A 27 56.44 121.11 40.53
CA GLN A 27 56.24 119.83 41.20
C GLN A 27 54.74 119.56 41.47
N ASN A 28 53.95 120.56 41.88
CA ASN A 28 52.49 120.43 41.93
C ASN A 28 51.89 120.20 40.54
N ALA A 29 52.39 120.87 39.49
CA ALA A 29 51.93 120.65 38.12
C ALA A 29 52.27 119.23 37.63
N GLN A 30 53.48 118.74 37.91
CA GLN A 30 53.87 117.35 37.62
C GLN A 30 53.03 116.35 38.42
N LEU A 31 52.76 116.59 39.70
CA LEU A 31 51.88 115.75 40.52
C LEU A 31 50.44 115.79 40.01
N HIS A 32 49.93 116.93 39.55
CA HIS A 32 48.57 117.03 39.00
C HIS A 32 48.44 116.31 37.65
N VAL A 33 49.46 116.40 36.79
CA VAL A 33 49.55 115.59 35.56
C VAL A 33 49.68 114.10 35.88
N GLN A 34 50.46 113.71 36.90
CA GLN A 34 50.53 112.31 37.35
C GLN A 34 49.19 111.83 37.91
N ILE A 35 48.46 112.65 38.67
CA ILE A 35 47.11 112.33 39.16
C ILE A 35 46.16 112.12 37.99
N GLN A 36 46.11 113.03 37.01
CA GLN A 36 45.27 112.85 35.82
C GLN A 36 45.65 111.61 35.00
N GLN A 37 46.96 111.32 34.89
CA GLN A 37 47.45 110.11 34.21
C GLN A 37 47.07 108.84 34.97
N LEU A 38 47.09 108.86 36.30
CA LEU A 38 46.66 107.75 37.16
C LEU A 38 45.14 107.58 37.17
N GLU A 39 44.37 108.67 37.10
CA GLU A 39 42.91 108.65 36.95
C GLU A 39 42.50 108.04 35.60
N LEU A 40 43.13 108.46 34.50
CA LEU A 40 42.95 107.87 33.17
C LEU A 40 43.35 106.39 33.12
N ASN A 41 44.49 106.03 33.70
CA ASN A 41 44.92 104.63 33.78
C ASN A 41 43.94 103.80 34.64
N LYS A 42 43.42 104.37 35.73
CA LYS A 42 42.42 103.72 36.57
C LYS A 42 41.11 103.49 35.81
N THR A 43 40.58 104.49 35.11
CA THR A 43 39.33 104.30 34.33
C THR A 43 39.49 103.25 33.24
N ALA A 44 40.65 103.21 32.55
CA ALA A 44 40.95 102.17 31.58
C ALA A 44 41.01 100.76 32.22
N ILE A 45 41.58 100.63 33.42
CA ILE A 45 41.63 99.37 34.19
C ILE A 45 40.24 98.96 34.69
N ASP A 46 39.43 99.91 35.18
CA ASP A 46 38.05 99.65 35.63
C ASP A 46 37.15 99.21 34.45
N ASP A 47 37.32 99.79 33.26
CA ASP A 47 36.63 99.38 32.02
C ASP A 47 37.10 97.99 31.53
N GLU A 48 38.41 97.70 31.57
CA GLU A 48 38.94 96.38 31.21
C GLU A 48 38.49 95.29 32.21
N LEU A 49 38.45 95.59 33.51
CA LEU A 49 37.89 94.71 34.53
C LEU A 49 36.41 94.43 34.27
N GLN A 50 35.59 95.44 33.96
CA GLN A 50 34.19 95.24 33.60
C GLN A 50 34.04 94.37 32.33
N LEU A 51 34.91 94.55 31.34
CA LEU A 51 34.89 93.76 30.10
C LEU A 51 35.28 92.29 30.37
N LEU A 52 36.31 92.06 31.20
CA LEU A 52 36.73 90.72 31.62
C LEU A 52 35.65 90.04 32.47
N GLN A 53 35.00 90.76 33.37
CA GLN A 53 33.94 90.22 34.23
C GLN A 53 32.65 89.89 33.45
N LYS A 54 32.33 90.68 32.40
CA LYS A 54 31.27 90.35 31.41
C LYS A 54 31.62 89.11 30.57
N LYS A 55 32.88 88.95 30.17
CA LYS A 55 33.36 87.74 29.46
C LYS A 55 33.34 86.50 30.36
N LEU A 56 33.73 86.63 31.62
CA LEU A 56 33.72 85.55 32.60
C LEU A 56 32.30 85.05 32.84
N THR A 57 31.36 85.93 33.16
CA THR A 57 29.96 85.54 33.42
C THR A 57 29.27 84.94 32.18
N ALA A 58 29.59 85.41 30.97
CA ALA A 58 29.13 84.78 29.72
C ALA A 58 29.73 83.37 29.52
N ALA A 59 31.02 83.17 29.83
CA ALA A 59 31.66 81.85 29.74
C ALA A 59 31.16 80.87 30.82
N GLU A 60 30.86 81.35 32.03
CA GLU A 60 30.21 80.59 33.10
C GLU A 60 28.82 80.12 32.67
N GLN A 61 27.98 81.02 32.14
CA GLN A 61 26.66 80.68 31.59
C GLN A 61 26.73 79.67 30.43
N GLN A 62 27.74 79.80 29.55
CA GLN A 62 27.96 78.83 28.47
C GLN A 62 28.39 77.46 29.01
N ASN A 63 29.25 77.42 30.04
CA ASN A 63 29.64 76.17 30.69
C ASN A 63 28.45 75.48 31.36
N THR A 64 27.60 76.22 32.10
CA THR A 64 26.40 75.61 32.73
C THR A 64 25.45 75.05 31.67
N PHE A 65 25.22 75.76 30.57
CA PHE A 65 24.38 75.27 29.46
C PHE A 65 24.95 74.00 28.81
N LEU A 66 26.26 73.95 28.54
CA LEU A 66 26.91 72.76 27.97
C LEU A 66 26.89 71.57 28.96
N GLN A 67 27.00 71.84 30.26
CA GLN A 67 26.93 70.81 31.30
C GLN A 67 25.51 70.23 31.44
N GLU A 68 24.48 71.08 31.37
CA GLU A 68 23.07 70.65 31.30
C GLU A 68 22.79 69.83 30.03
N GLN A 69 23.28 70.29 28.87
CA GLN A 69 23.13 69.58 27.59
C GLN A 69 23.80 68.20 27.61
N LEU A 70 25.02 68.10 28.16
CA LEU A 70 25.71 66.82 28.35
C LEU A 70 24.96 65.89 29.31
N GLN A 71 24.46 66.41 30.43
CA GLN A 71 23.70 65.60 31.39
C GLN A 71 22.38 65.10 30.80
N GLN A 72 21.70 65.91 29.99
CA GLN A 72 20.47 65.50 29.31
C GLN A 72 20.77 64.43 28.24
N MET A 73 21.79 64.63 27.40
CA MET A 73 22.23 63.64 26.41
C MET A 73 22.62 62.30 27.06
N GLN A 74 23.22 62.32 28.26
CA GLN A 74 23.50 61.12 29.04
C GLN A 74 22.22 60.41 29.47
N ARG A 75 21.25 61.11 30.06
CA ARG A 75 19.94 60.53 30.43
C ARG A 75 19.24 59.91 29.23
N ASP A 76 19.16 60.62 28.11
CA ASP A 76 18.44 60.16 26.92
C ASP A 76 19.10 58.91 26.32
N LYS A 77 20.44 58.83 26.35
CA LYS A 77 21.21 57.65 25.95
C LYS A 77 21.04 56.46 26.91
N GLU A 78 21.00 56.71 28.22
CA GLU A 78 20.74 55.66 29.21
C GLU A 78 19.31 55.12 29.06
N LEU A 79 18.32 56.01 28.93
CA LEU A 79 16.91 55.64 28.83
C LEU A 79 16.67 54.77 27.59
N THR A 80 17.09 55.24 26.40
CA THR A 80 17.00 54.48 25.14
C THR A 80 17.72 53.13 25.23
N ALA A 81 18.94 53.07 25.77
CA ALA A 81 19.65 51.79 25.96
C ALA A 81 18.89 50.83 26.90
N THR A 82 18.22 51.31 27.96
CA THR A 82 17.39 50.42 28.80
C THR A 82 16.13 49.93 28.09
N GLU A 83 15.56 50.70 27.17
CA GLU A 83 14.39 50.29 26.38
C GLU A 83 14.76 49.26 25.31
N GLU A 84 15.88 49.44 24.62
CA GLU A 84 16.45 48.44 23.71
C GLU A 84 16.73 47.12 24.43
N ILE A 85 17.38 47.16 25.60
CA ILE A 85 17.66 45.95 26.40
C ILE A 85 16.37 45.24 26.82
N LYS A 86 15.34 45.97 27.29
CA LYS A 86 14.03 45.37 27.63
C LYS A 86 13.34 44.75 26.42
N SER A 87 13.40 45.42 25.26
CA SER A 87 12.84 44.92 24.00
C SER A 87 13.52 43.62 23.56
N LEU A 88 14.86 43.59 23.56
CA LEU A 88 15.64 42.41 23.20
C LEU A 88 15.43 41.24 24.18
N GLN A 89 15.34 41.51 25.49
CA GLN A 89 15.02 40.48 26.48
C GLN A 89 13.61 39.88 26.27
N SER A 90 12.62 40.71 25.95
CA SER A 90 11.25 40.27 25.64
C SER A 90 11.19 39.40 24.38
N GLN A 91 11.90 39.81 23.31
CA GLN A 91 12.01 39.04 22.07
C GLN A 91 12.71 37.69 22.30
N LEU A 92 13.82 37.68 23.05
CA LEU A 92 14.57 36.46 23.37
C LEU A 92 13.73 35.47 24.18
N LEU A 93 12.99 35.95 25.19
CA LEU A 93 12.09 35.10 25.98
C LEU A 93 10.93 34.55 25.16
N THR A 94 10.38 35.34 24.24
CA THR A 94 9.34 34.90 23.28
C THR A 94 9.88 33.79 22.38
N ALA A 95 11.04 34.00 21.74
CA ALA A 95 11.68 33.01 20.88
C ALA A 95 12.06 31.72 21.64
N GLN A 96 12.47 31.83 22.90
CA GLN A 96 12.76 30.66 23.75
C GLN A 96 11.50 29.83 24.03
N VAL A 97 10.37 30.48 24.32
CA VAL A 97 9.07 29.81 24.52
C VAL A 97 8.55 29.17 23.23
N GLU A 98 8.75 29.80 22.07
CA GLU A 98 8.38 29.23 20.77
C GLU A 98 9.24 28.01 20.41
N ASN A 99 10.55 28.08 20.64
CA ASN A 99 11.46 26.96 20.39
C ASN A 99 11.12 25.75 21.29
N GLN A 100 10.78 25.97 22.57
CA GLN A 100 10.28 24.92 23.47
C GLN A 100 8.96 24.29 22.97
N LYS A 101 8.01 25.08 22.45
CA LYS A 101 6.77 24.55 21.84
C LYS A 101 7.06 23.69 20.61
N LEU A 102 7.92 24.17 19.72
CA LEU A 102 8.32 23.43 18.51
C LEU A 102 9.02 22.12 18.87
N GLN A 103 9.94 22.11 19.82
CA GLN A 103 10.65 20.91 20.26
C GLN A 103 9.70 19.88 20.91
N ALA A 104 8.72 20.34 21.70
CA ALA A 104 7.68 19.47 22.25
C ALA A 104 6.75 18.89 21.16
N GLN A 105 6.44 19.66 20.11
CA GLN A 105 5.66 19.19 18.97
C GLN A 105 6.42 18.17 18.13
N ILE A 106 7.67 18.45 17.74
CA ILE A 106 8.55 17.52 17.00
C ILE A 106 8.66 16.17 17.74
N THR A 107 8.73 16.18 19.07
CA THR A 107 8.77 14.96 19.89
C THR A 107 7.49 14.14 19.74
N ARG A 108 6.31 14.76 19.83
CA ARG A 108 5.00 14.09 19.64
C ARG A 108 4.83 13.57 18.22
N ASP A 109 5.19 14.36 17.22
CA ASP A 109 5.03 14.00 15.81
C ASP A 109 5.96 12.84 15.44
N LYS A 110 7.18 12.80 16.02
CA LYS A 110 8.07 11.64 15.95
C LYS A 110 7.45 10.39 16.59
N GLU A 111 6.98 10.46 17.83
CA GLU A 111 6.34 9.32 18.50
C GLU A 111 5.13 8.78 17.72
N ASN A 112 4.30 9.67 17.17
CA ASN A 112 3.14 9.28 16.36
C ASN A 112 3.55 8.61 15.05
N THR A 113 4.61 9.10 14.42
CA THR A 113 5.20 8.50 13.20
C THR A 113 5.76 7.11 13.49
N GLU A 114 6.50 6.92 14.59
CA GLU A 114 7.04 5.62 15.02
C GLU A 114 5.92 4.60 15.30
N LYS A 115 4.88 5.00 16.05
CA LYS A 115 3.69 4.17 16.30
C LYS A 115 2.98 3.75 15.00
N THR A 116 2.84 4.68 14.06
CA THR A 116 2.21 4.42 12.75
C THR A 116 3.05 3.49 11.89
N THR A 117 4.38 3.64 11.91
CA THR A 117 5.32 2.80 11.16
C THR A 117 5.30 1.36 11.65
N LEU A 118 5.30 1.16 12.98
CA LEU A 118 5.20 -0.17 13.59
C LEU A 118 3.89 -0.88 13.22
N LEU A 119 2.75 -0.18 13.30
CA LEU A 119 1.44 -0.73 12.95
C LEU A 119 1.36 -1.09 11.45
N LEU A 120 1.94 -0.27 10.56
CA LEU A 120 2.01 -0.57 9.14
C LEU A 120 2.92 -1.79 8.85
N GLN A 121 4.02 -1.94 9.59
CA GLN A 121 4.92 -3.09 9.47
C GLN A 121 4.24 -4.40 9.93
N GLU A 122 3.47 -4.37 11.02
CA GLU A 122 2.66 -5.50 11.49
C GLU A 122 1.60 -5.89 10.45
N GLN A 123 0.87 -4.91 9.89
CA GLN A 123 -0.10 -5.16 8.82
C GLN A 123 0.55 -5.78 7.57
N LEU A 124 1.75 -5.32 7.18
CA LEU A 124 2.49 -5.87 6.05
C LEU A 124 2.89 -7.33 6.31
N GLN A 125 3.41 -7.65 7.50
CA GLN A 125 3.73 -9.02 7.89
C GLN A 125 2.49 -9.93 7.87
N GLN A 126 1.36 -9.49 8.43
CA GLN A 126 0.11 -10.26 8.37
C GLN A 126 -0.34 -10.51 6.92
N LYS A 127 -0.29 -9.49 6.05
CA LYS A 127 -0.65 -9.63 4.63
C LYS A 127 0.30 -10.56 3.87
N GLN A 128 1.57 -10.61 4.24
CA GLN A 128 2.53 -11.56 3.69
C GLN A 128 2.22 -13.01 4.12
N VAL A 129 1.84 -13.23 5.39
CA VAL A 129 1.36 -14.53 5.87
C VAL A 129 0.08 -14.95 5.14
N ASP A 130 -0.93 -14.07 5.07
CA ASP A 130 -2.19 -14.29 4.34
C ASP A 130 -1.92 -14.75 2.89
N ALA A 131 -1.02 -14.06 2.19
CA ALA A 131 -0.66 -14.36 0.80
C ALA A 131 -0.01 -15.75 0.65
N THR A 132 0.91 -16.13 1.54
CA THR A 132 1.53 -17.48 1.50
C THR A 132 0.51 -18.59 1.79
N GLN A 133 -0.44 -18.35 2.68
CA GLN A 133 -1.53 -19.29 2.96
C GLN A 133 -2.47 -19.44 1.76
N ILE A 134 -2.84 -18.33 1.10
CA ILE A 134 -3.65 -18.34 -0.12
C ILE A 134 -2.93 -19.09 -1.24
N GLN A 135 -1.63 -18.85 -1.46
CA GLN A 135 -0.85 -19.56 -2.48
C GLN A 135 -0.82 -21.07 -2.21
N LYS A 136 -0.62 -21.49 -0.95
CA LYS A 136 -0.68 -22.92 -0.59
C LYS A 136 -2.07 -23.53 -0.85
N GLN A 137 -3.15 -22.80 -0.55
CA GLN A 137 -4.52 -23.26 -0.89
C GLN A 137 -4.78 -23.32 -2.40
N LEU A 138 -4.11 -22.47 -3.19
CA LEU A 138 -4.21 -22.45 -4.65
C LEU A 138 -3.51 -23.67 -5.25
N ASN A 139 -2.24 -23.92 -4.91
CA ASN A 139 -1.48 -25.10 -5.35
C ASN A 139 -2.23 -26.41 -5.02
N ASN A 140 -2.72 -26.57 -3.78
CA ASN A 140 -3.49 -27.74 -3.37
C ASN A 140 -4.77 -27.95 -4.22
N LYS A 141 -5.39 -26.87 -4.73
CA LYS A 141 -6.56 -26.96 -5.63
C LYS A 141 -6.16 -27.29 -7.05
N GLU A 142 -5.02 -26.82 -7.53
CA GLU A 142 -4.49 -27.18 -8.85
C GLU A 142 -4.13 -28.67 -8.92
N GLU A 143 -3.48 -29.22 -7.88
CA GLU A 143 -3.23 -30.66 -7.74
C GLU A 143 -4.55 -31.47 -7.74
N ALA A 144 -5.56 -31.02 -6.98
CA ALA A 144 -6.87 -31.65 -6.97
C ALA A 144 -7.54 -31.62 -8.35
N ILE A 145 -7.53 -30.46 -9.04
CA ILE A 145 -8.07 -30.30 -10.40
C ILE A 145 -7.35 -31.22 -11.39
N ALA A 146 -6.02 -31.31 -11.34
CA ALA A 146 -5.25 -32.21 -12.18
C ALA A 146 -5.63 -33.69 -11.95
N SER A 147 -5.78 -34.12 -10.69
CA SER A 147 -6.23 -35.48 -10.37
C SER A 147 -7.64 -35.79 -10.88
N MET A 148 -8.56 -34.81 -10.79
CA MET A 148 -9.92 -34.94 -11.32
C MET A 148 -9.95 -34.92 -12.86
N GLN A 149 -9.03 -34.21 -13.52
CA GLN A 149 -8.87 -34.23 -14.97
C GLN A 149 -8.34 -35.58 -15.46
N GLU A 150 -7.35 -36.20 -14.80
CA GLU A 150 -6.90 -37.55 -15.16
C GLU A 150 -7.97 -38.61 -14.93
N LEU A 151 -8.73 -38.51 -13.82
CA LEU A 151 -9.90 -39.36 -13.61
C LEU A 151 -10.90 -39.19 -14.76
N LEU A 152 -11.28 -37.96 -15.10
CA LEU A 152 -12.23 -37.65 -16.17
C LEU A 152 -11.75 -38.15 -17.54
N LYS A 153 -10.45 -38.05 -17.86
CA LYS A 153 -9.85 -38.63 -19.07
C LYS A 153 -10.05 -40.14 -19.15
N SER A 154 -9.87 -40.87 -18.04
CA SER A 154 -10.07 -42.34 -18.04
C SER A 154 -11.51 -42.71 -18.42
N TRP A 155 -12.51 -42.05 -17.82
CA TRP A 155 -13.95 -42.24 -18.12
C TRP A 155 -14.34 -41.78 -19.54
N GLN A 156 -13.59 -40.85 -20.13
CA GLN A 156 -13.79 -40.38 -21.51
C GLN A 156 -13.04 -41.23 -22.57
N SER A 157 -12.27 -42.24 -22.16
CA SER A 157 -11.53 -43.07 -23.12
C SER A 157 -12.49 -43.82 -24.08
N PRO A 158 -12.08 -44.09 -25.34
CA PRO A 158 -12.94 -44.77 -26.31
C PRO A 158 -13.43 -46.15 -25.88
N GLU A 159 -12.65 -46.85 -25.04
CA GLU A 159 -13.02 -48.14 -24.45
C GLU A 159 -14.20 -47.99 -23.49
N GLU A 160 -14.15 -47.03 -22.56
CA GLU A 160 -15.23 -46.77 -21.61
C GLU A 160 -16.52 -46.29 -22.31
N GLN A 161 -16.38 -45.51 -23.38
CA GLN A 161 -17.53 -45.08 -24.19
C GLN A 161 -18.19 -46.26 -24.95
N GLN A 162 -17.39 -47.17 -25.52
CA GLN A 162 -17.92 -48.42 -26.10
C GLN A 162 -18.54 -49.34 -25.03
N ALA A 163 -17.96 -49.36 -23.83
CA ALA A 163 -18.46 -50.14 -22.71
C ALA A 163 -19.81 -49.61 -22.20
N LEU A 164 -20.02 -48.29 -22.12
CA LEU A 164 -21.32 -47.69 -21.81
C LEU A 164 -22.43 -48.12 -22.81
N ILE A 165 -22.14 -48.13 -24.11
CA ILE A 165 -23.09 -48.57 -25.14
C ILE A 165 -23.48 -50.05 -24.93
N LYS A 166 -22.51 -50.91 -24.62
CA LYS A 166 -22.76 -52.32 -24.28
C LYS A 166 -23.56 -52.48 -22.97
N ILE A 167 -23.28 -51.69 -21.94
CA ILE A 167 -24.06 -51.71 -20.68
C ILE A 167 -25.52 -51.36 -20.95
N ALA A 168 -25.80 -50.31 -21.74
CA ALA A 168 -27.18 -49.96 -22.09
C ALA A 168 -27.91 -51.11 -22.83
N GLN A 169 -27.24 -51.76 -23.80
CA GLN A 169 -27.79 -52.93 -24.50
C GLN A 169 -28.01 -54.13 -23.57
N LEU A 170 -27.09 -54.38 -22.63
CA LEU A 170 -27.23 -55.45 -21.63
C LEU A 170 -28.33 -55.14 -20.62
N GLN A 171 -28.50 -53.88 -20.20
CA GLN A 171 -29.59 -53.44 -19.34
C GLN A 171 -30.94 -53.63 -20.02
N GLU A 172 -31.06 -53.32 -21.31
CA GLU A 172 -32.28 -53.57 -22.09
C GLU A 172 -32.65 -55.06 -22.07
N LYS A 173 -31.71 -55.96 -22.44
CA LYS A 173 -32.00 -57.41 -22.48
C LYS A 173 -32.22 -58.01 -21.09
N THR A 174 -31.45 -57.58 -20.09
CA THR A 174 -31.56 -58.07 -18.71
C THR A 174 -32.88 -57.63 -18.07
N ASN A 175 -33.29 -56.37 -18.23
CA ASN A 175 -34.58 -55.90 -17.73
C ASN A 175 -35.76 -56.57 -18.46
N ALA A 176 -35.69 -56.72 -19.79
CA ALA A 176 -36.72 -57.42 -20.55
C ALA A 176 -36.88 -58.88 -20.12
N TYR A 177 -35.78 -59.61 -19.92
CA TYR A 177 -35.83 -60.99 -19.45
C TYR A 177 -36.25 -61.11 -17.97
N HIS A 178 -35.82 -60.19 -17.11
CA HIS A 178 -36.29 -60.10 -15.71
C HIS A 178 -37.80 -59.86 -15.61
N ALA A 179 -38.35 -58.97 -16.45
CA ALA A 179 -39.80 -58.75 -16.55
C ALA A 179 -40.54 -60.02 -16.99
N HIS A 180 -40.01 -60.74 -17.99
CA HIS A 180 -40.54 -62.03 -18.43
C HIS A 180 -40.48 -63.12 -17.33
N LEU A 181 -39.42 -63.19 -16.52
CA LEU A 181 -39.38 -64.10 -15.36
C LEU A 181 -40.43 -63.76 -14.29
N ASN A 182 -40.81 -62.49 -14.17
CA ASN A 182 -41.83 -62.04 -13.21
C ASN A 182 -43.27 -62.26 -13.70
N THR A 183 -43.51 -62.46 -14.99
CA THR A 183 -44.84 -62.85 -15.50
C THR A 183 -45.06 -64.36 -15.53
N GLN A 184 -44.01 -65.19 -15.39
CA GLN A 184 -44.14 -66.64 -15.31
C GLN A 184 -44.72 -67.12 -13.97
N LYS A 185 -45.61 -68.12 -14.05
CA LYS A 185 -46.24 -68.81 -12.90
C LYS A 185 -45.81 -70.29 -12.80
N SER A 186 -44.59 -70.59 -13.22
CA SER A 186 -44.05 -71.96 -13.34
C SER A 186 -43.46 -72.48 -12.01
N LYS A 187 -42.80 -73.64 -12.03
CA LYS A 187 -42.22 -74.30 -10.83
C LYS A 187 -41.30 -73.34 -10.07
N LYS A 188 -41.62 -73.09 -8.78
CA LYS A 188 -41.03 -72.03 -7.93
C LYS A 188 -39.50 -72.04 -7.96
N ASP A 189 -38.90 -73.11 -7.45
CA ASP A 189 -37.46 -73.17 -7.14
C ASP A 189 -36.57 -72.82 -8.35
N LEU A 190 -36.84 -73.44 -9.50
CA LEU A 190 -36.13 -73.18 -10.77
C LEU A 190 -36.39 -71.79 -11.37
N LEU A 191 -37.55 -71.19 -11.08
CA LEU A 191 -37.89 -69.84 -11.51
C LEU A 191 -37.19 -68.79 -10.62
N ASP A 192 -37.13 -69.05 -9.32
CA ASP A 192 -36.57 -68.14 -8.32
C ASP A 192 -35.02 -68.15 -8.35
N GLU A 193 -34.39 -69.27 -8.69
CA GLU A 193 -32.96 -69.31 -9.05
C GLU A 193 -32.63 -68.42 -10.26
N LYS A 194 -33.43 -68.49 -11.33
CA LYS A 194 -33.25 -67.62 -12.50
C LYS A 194 -33.46 -66.15 -12.17
N LYS A 195 -34.50 -65.82 -11.38
CA LYS A 195 -34.72 -64.44 -10.92
C LYS A 195 -33.54 -63.93 -10.10
N THR A 196 -33.03 -64.73 -9.17
CA THR A 196 -31.86 -64.40 -8.35
C THR A 196 -30.65 -64.09 -9.22
N ALA A 197 -30.34 -64.96 -10.18
CA ALA A 197 -29.18 -64.78 -11.05
C ALA A 197 -29.32 -63.59 -12.01
N VAL A 198 -30.50 -63.35 -12.56
CA VAL A 198 -30.77 -62.19 -13.44
C VAL A 198 -30.80 -60.88 -12.64
N SER A 199 -31.24 -60.91 -11.38
CA SER A 199 -31.15 -59.79 -10.44
C SER A 199 -29.68 -59.46 -10.10
N MET A 200 -28.85 -60.48 -9.82
CA MET A 200 -27.39 -60.29 -9.65
C MET A 200 -26.74 -59.67 -10.89
N LEU A 201 -27.05 -60.17 -12.09
CA LEU A 201 -26.57 -59.62 -13.35
C LEU A 201 -27.03 -58.17 -13.57
N LYS A 202 -28.28 -57.83 -13.23
CA LYS A 202 -28.79 -56.45 -13.27
C LYS A 202 -28.03 -55.54 -12.31
N ASN A 203 -27.86 -55.96 -11.06
CA ASN A 203 -27.21 -55.16 -10.02
C ASN A 203 -25.75 -54.80 -10.35
N ILE A 204 -25.07 -55.58 -11.19
CA ILE A 204 -23.72 -55.27 -11.68
C ILE A 204 -23.75 -54.15 -12.74
N LEU A 205 -24.77 -54.11 -13.60
CA LEU A 205 -24.92 -53.08 -14.65
C LEU A 205 -25.35 -51.73 -14.06
N ASP A 206 -26.26 -51.76 -13.08
CA ASP A 206 -26.89 -50.58 -12.49
C ASP A 206 -25.98 -49.82 -11.51
N LYS A 207 -24.81 -50.37 -11.16
CA LYS A 207 -23.73 -49.65 -10.48
C LYS A 207 -23.24 -48.46 -11.32
N THR A 208 -22.98 -47.32 -10.68
CA THR A 208 -22.49 -46.08 -11.32
C THR A 208 -21.17 -45.57 -10.74
N ASP A 209 -20.71 -46.18 -9.65
CA ASP A 209 -19.45 -45.95 -8.94
C ASP A 209 -18.23 -46.59 -9.64
N GLU A 210 -18.46 -47.61 -10.47
CA GLU A 210 -17.42 -48.40 -11.13
C GLU A 210 -17.28 -48.05 -12.62
N LEU A 211 -16.05 -48.09 -13.14
CA LEU A 211 -15.76 -47.86 -14.56
C LEU A 211 -16.58 -48.83 -15.45
N PRO A 212 -17.19 -48.36 -16.56
CA PRO A 212 -17.96 -49.19 -17.49
C PRO A 212 -17.26 -50.50 -17.92
N SER A 213 -15.96 -50.47 -18.22
CA SER A 213 -15.13 -51.63 -18.56
C SER A 213 -15.11 -52.67 -17.43
N GLN A 214 -14.93 -52.24 -16.19
CA GLN A 214 -14.89 -53.08 -15.00
C GLN A 214 -16.27 -53.70 -14.71
N ARG A 215 -17.35 -52.92 -14.89
CA ARG A 215 -18.73 -53.41 -14.80
C ARG A 215 -19.03 -54.48 -15.85
N LEU A 216 -18.60 -54.28 -17.10
CA LEU A 216 -18.70 -55.31 -18.14
C LEU A 216 -17.89 -56.58 -17.82
N LYS A 217 -16.67 -56.45 -17.31
CA LYS A 217 -15.84 -57.59 -16.92
C LYS A 217 -16.53 -58.41 -15.82
N ARG A 218 -16.99 -57.77 -14.76
CA ARG A 218 -17.74 -58.43 -13.67
C ARG A 218 -19.05 -59.04 -14.16
N PHE A 219 -19.75 -58.38 -15.08
CA PHE A 219 -20.95 -58.93 -15.71
C PHE A 219 -20.62 -60.19 -16.52
N GLN A 220 -19.54 -60.19 -17.29
CA GLN A 220 -19.08 -61.37 -18.05
C GLN A 220 -18.68 -62.53 -17.14
N GLU A 221 -17.97 -62.25 -16.04
CA GLU A 221 -17.58 -63.24 -15.02
C GLU A 221 -18.83 -63.86 -14.36
N GLN A 222 -19.78 -63.03 -13.91
CA GLN A 222 -21.05 -63.48 -13.34
C GLN A 222 -21.93 -64.23 -14.36
N LEU A 223 -21.92 -63.80 -15.63
CA LEU A 223 -22.65 -64.47 -16.71
C LEU A 223 -22.06 -65.85 -17.00
N GLY A 224 -20.73 -65.98 -16.99
CA GLY A 224 -20.05 -67.28 -17.11
C GLY A 224 -20.38 -68.23 -15.95
N ALA A 225 -20.24 -67.75 -14.71
CA ALA A 225 -20.58 -68.54 -13.51
C ALA A 225 -22.05 -68.97 -13.49
N THR A 226 -22.96 -68.07 -13.90
CA THR A 226 -24.39 -68.36 -14.00
C THR A 226 -24.70 -69.37 -15.12
N ALA A 227 -24.03 -69.24 -16.27
CA ALA A 227 -24.22 -70.15 -17.40
C ALA A 227 -23.82 -71.58 -17.06
N GLU A 228 -22.71 -71.77 -16.34
CA GLU A 228 -22.27 -73.10 -15.88
C GLU A 228 -23.18 -73.64 -14.76
N LYS A 229 -23.59 -72.82 -13.78
CA LYS A 229 -24.51 -73.27 -12.72
C LYS A 229 -25.85 -73.76 -13.29
N LEU A 230 -26.37 -73.09 -14.31
CA LEU A 230 -27.72 -73.32 -14.85
C LEU A 230 -27.69 -73.98 -16.24
N LYS A 231 -26.60 -74.73 -16.52
CA LYS A 231 -26.25 -75.36 -17.82
C LYS A 231 -27.17 -76.51 -18.22
N GLU A 232 -27.70 -77.24 -17.25
CA GLU A 232 -28.59 -78.38 -17.49
C GLU A 232 -29.99 -77.96 -17.98
N HIS A 233 -30.32 -76.66 -17.90
CA HIS A 233 -31.65 -76.16 -18.22
C HIS A 233 -31.84 -75.96 -19.73
N ARG A 234 -32.65 -76.84 -20.32
CA ARG A 234 -33.05 -76.81 -21.74
C ARG A 234 -34.16 -75.79 -22.07
N ASP A 235 -34.20 -74.67 -21.35
CA ASP A 235 -35.16 -73.57 -21.60
C ASP A 235 -34.70 -72.74 -22.80
N PRO A 236 -35.44 -72.73 -23.93
CA PRO A 236 -35.02 -72.01 -25.13
C PRO A 236 -34.98 -70.49 -24.97
N VAL A 237 -35.73 -69.90 -24.03
CA VAL A 237 -35.73 -68.45 -23.79
C VAL A 237 -34.53 -68.06 -22.93
N TRP A 238 -34.22 -68.85 -21.91
CA TRP A 238 -32.98 -68.75 -21.12
C TRP A 238 -31.73 -68.84 -22.01
N GLN A 239 -31.67 -69.87 -22.87
CA GLN A 239 -30.54 -70.05 -23.78
C GLN A 239 -30.40 -68.92 -24.81
N ARG A 240 -31.51 -68.33 -25.29
CA ARG A 240 -31.49 -67.12 -26.13
C ARG A 240 -30.92 -65.92 -25.37
N PHE A 241 -31.41 -65.66 -24.15
CA PHE A 241 -30.93 -64.57 -23.29
C PHE A 241 -29.40 -64.66 -23.06
N PHE A 242 -28.89 -65.82 -22.63
CA PHE A 242 -27.45 -65.99 -22.41
C PHE A 242 -26.62 -65.79 -23.66
N ARG A 243 -27.01 -66.43 -24.77
CA ARG A 243 -26.35 -66.26 -26.08
C ARG A 243 -26.32 -64.80 -26.52
N ASP A 244 -27.39 -64.05 -26.31
CA ASP A 244 -27.50 -62.67 -26.78
C ASP A 244 -26.75 -61.69 -25.85
N CYS A 245 -26.67 -61.96 -24.55
CA CYS A 245 -25.73 -61.27 -23.64
C CYS A 245 -24.25 -61.57 -23.99
N PHE A 246 -23.88 -62.84 -24.21
CA PHE A 246 -22.53 -63.21 -24.65
C PHE A 246 -22.16 -62.59 -26.01
N ARG A 247 -23.13 -62.39 -26.92
CA ARG A 247 -22.92 -61.64 -28.18
C ARG A 247 -22.61 -60.17 -27.93
N ILE A 248 -23.39 -59.47 -27.10
CA ILE A 248 -23.17 -58.05 -26.80
C ILE A 248 -21.78 -57.82 -26.17
N VAL A 249 -21.37 -58.70 -25.25
CA VAL A 249 -20.01 -58.69 -24.68
C VAL A 249 -18.97 -59.02 -25.76
N GLY A 250 -19.05 -60.21 -26.37
CA GLY A 250 -18.07 -60.78 -27.29
C GLY A 250 -17.89 -60.06 -28.63
N LEU A 251 -18.83 -59.20 -29.04
CA LEU A 251 -18.69 -58.32 -30.20
C LEU A 251 -17.50 -57.34 -30.13
N LEU A 252 -16.80 -57.24 -28.99
CA LEU A 252 -15.52 -56.52 -28.87
C LEU A 252 -14.35 -57.25 -29.56
N VAL A 253 -14.34 -58.59 -29.54
CA VAL A 253 -13.23 -59.40 -30.09
C VAL A 253 -13.27 -59.49 -31.61
N SER A 254 -14.45 -59.25 -32.22
CA SER A 254 -14.67 -59.36 -33.66
C SER A 254 -14.86 -57.99 -34.33
N GLY A 255 -13.74 -57.29 -34.58
CA GLY A 255 -13.72 -56.01 -35.34
C GLY A 255 -14.36 -56.07 -36.74
N VAL A 256 -14.66 -57.27 -37.23
CA VAL A 256 -15.49 -57.57 -38.41
C VAL A 256 -16.86 -56.85 -38.39
N ALA A 257 -17.42 -56.54 -37.21
CA ALA A 257 -18.65 -55.75 -37.11
C ALA A 257 -18.45 -54.29 -37.58
N PHE A 258 -17.37 -53.64 -37.13
CA PHE A 258 -17.02 -52.28 -37.57
C PHE A 258 -16.64 -52.23 -39.05
N ALA A 259 -15.88 -53.22 -39.52
CA ALA A 259 -15.52 -53.36 -40.94
C ALA A 259 -16.77 -53.50 -41.84
N ARG A 260 -17.80 -54.25 -41.41
CA ARG A 260 -19.07 -54.38 -42.15
C ARG A 260 -19.89 -53.08 -42.16
N MET A 261 -19.91 -52.34 -41.06
CA MET A 261 -20.61 -51.05 -41.00
C MET A 261 -20.00 -50.01 -41.95
N LEU A 262 -18.69 -50.05 -42.16
CA LEU A 262 -17.98 -49.19 -43.11
C LEU A 262 -18.05 -49.66 -44.57
N THR A 263 -18.24 -50.96 -44.83
CA THR A 263 -18.28 -51.55 -46.19
C THR A 263 -19.68 -51.85 -46.72
N GLY A 264 -20.72 -51.71 -45.89
CA GLY A 264 -22.13 -51.85 -46.30
C GLY A 264 -22.60 -53.25 -46.68
N GLN A 265 -21.75 -54.29 -46.58
CA GLN A 265 -22.12 -55.64 -47.01
C GLN A 265 -23.03 -56.35 -45.99
N SER A 266 -24.18 -56.82 -46.49
CA SER A 266 -25.15 -57.60 -45.72
C SER A 266 -24.67 -59.05 -45.48
N SER A 267 -25.10 -59.65 -44.37
CA SER A 267 -24.58 -60.94 -43.92
C SER A 267 -25.30 -62.12 -44.59
N GLN A 268 -24.85 -62.51 -45.78
CA GLN A 268 -25.23 -63.77 -46.45
C GLN A 268 -24.63 -65.00 -45.73
N PHE A 269 -25.05 -65.25 -44.48
CA PHE A 269 -24.74 -66.48 -43.74
C PHE A 269 -25.48 -67.72 -44.28
N PHE A 270 -26.52 -67.49 -45.08
CA PHE A 270 -27.21 -68.50 -45.87
C PHE A 270 -27.03 -68.15 -47.35
N ARG A 271 -26.09 -68.82 -48.02
CA ARG A 271 -26.24 -69.04 -49.46
C ARG A 271 -27.33 -70.10 -49.62
N PRO A 272 -28.30 -69.93 -50.54
CA PRO A 272 -29.10 -71.05 -51.03
C PRO A 272 -28.18 -72.19 -51.46
N SER A 273 -28.48 -73.42 -51.05
CA SER A 273 -27.81 -74.60 -51.58
C SER A 273 -28.41 -74.97 -52.93
N ASP A 274 -27.60 -75.41 -53.88
CA ASP A 274 -28.03 -75.66 -55.28
C ASP A 274 -29.22 -76.63 -55.46
N GLY A 275 -29.56 -77.39 -54.40
CA GLY A 275 -30.73 -78.26 -54.35
C GLY A 275 -32.10 -77.59 -54.54
N GLU A 276 -32.26 -76.28 -54.29
CA GLU A 276 -33.54 -75.59 -54.58
C GLU A 276 -33.87 -75.60 -56.08
N ASN A 277 -32.86 -75.52 -56.95
CA ASN A 277 -33.05 -75.52 -58.41
C ASN A 277 -33.46 -76.89 -58.99
N TYR A 278 -33.31 -77.98 -58.23
CA TYR A 278 -33.51 -79.36 -58.73
C TYR A 278 -34.99 -79.75 -58.86
N VAL A 279 -35.88 -79.07 -58.12
CA VAL A 279 -37.33 -79.36 -58.08
C VAL A 279 -38.08 -78.68 -59.24
N GLU A 280 -37.49 -77.65 -59.87
CA GLU A 280 -38.06 -76.99 -61.04
C GLU A 280 -37.61 -77.67 -62.34
N SER A 281 -36.34 -78.07 -62.44
CA SER A 281 -35.79 -78.78 -63.60
C SER A 281 -36.37 -80.17 -63.86
N THR A 282 -37.05 -80.77 -62.88
CA THR A 282 -37.67 -82.11 -62.97
C THR A 282 -39.16 -82.09 -63.34
N LYS A 283 -39.76 -80.91 -63.58
CA LYS A 283 -41.18 -80.76 -63.96
C LYS A 283 -41.43 -80.51 -65.45
N SER A 284 -40.39 -80.50 -66.28
CA SER A 284 -40.44 -80.10 -67.69
C SER A 284 -40.20 -81.24 -68.69
N GLU A 285 -40.36 -82.50 -68.28
CA GLU A 285 -40.22 -83.65 -69.19
C GLU A 285 -41.50 -83.82 -70.05
N PRO A 286 -41.39 -83.84 -71.40
CA PRO A 286 -42.56 -83.80 -72.27
C PRO A 286 -43.28 -85.15 -72.38
N LYS A 287 -44.61 -85.11 -72.26
CA LYS A 287 -45.50 -86.27 -72.36
C LYS A 287 -45.34 -87.00 -73.72
N PRO A 288 -45.09 -88.33 -73.75
CA PRO A 288 -44.89 -89.06 -75.01
C PRO A 288 -46.18 -89.14 -75.85
N PRO A 289 -46.07 -89.19 -77.19
CA PRO A 289 -47.22 -89.26 -78.09
C PRO A 289 -47.88 -90.64 -78.05
N SER A 290 -49.21 -90.65 -78.01
CA SER A 290 -50.02 -91.87 -77.96
C SER A 290 -50.22 -92.52 -79.34
N ARG A 291 -49.96 -93.82 -79.40
CA ARG A 291 -50.55 -94.78 -80.35
C ARG A 291 -50.79 -96.11 -79.65
#